data_AF-A0A1H4Y6F9-F1
#
_entry.id   AF-A0A1H4Y6F9-F1
#
_cell.length_a   1.000
_cell.length_b   1.000
_cell.length_c   1.000
_cell.angle_alpha   90.00
_cell.angle_beta   90.00
_cell.angle_gamma   90.00
#
_symmetry.space_group_name_H-M   'P 1'
#
loop_
_entity.id
_entity.type
_entity.pdbx_description
1 polymer ?
#
loop_
_entity_poly.entity_id
_entity_poly.type
_entity_poly.pdbx_seq_one_letter_code
_entity_poly.pdbx_strand_id
1 'polypeptide(L)' 'MTERDFPHPDVVLEPHGPMLVRGATSIEDEEGTVHAVDRPVVALCRCAKSSRLPWCDGTHKVLRRNRS' A
#
# COMPACT_ATOMS: atom_id res chain seq x y z
N MET A 1 19.40 22.11 3.31
CA MET A 1 18.74 20.81 3.07
C MET A 1 17.32 21.12 2.66
N THR A 2 17.13 21.46 1.39
CA THR A 2 15.89 22.06 0.89
C THR A 2 14.81 20.98 0.88
N GLU A 3 13.73 21.25 1.59
CA GLU A 3 12.50 20.48 1.56
C GLU A 3 12.08 20.34 0.09
N ARG A 4 12.23 19.14 -0.46
CA ARG A 4 11.81 18.85 -1.82
C ARG A 4 10.30 18.82 -1.80
N ASP A 5 9.71 19.78 -2.49
CA ASP A 5 8.29 19.83 -2.81
C ASP A 5 7.97 18.65 -3.73
N PHE A 6 7.80 17.47 -3.14
CA PHE A 6 7.25 16.35 -3.86
C PHE A 6 5.72 16.46 -3.75
N PRO A 7 4.98 16.28 -4.84
CA PRO A 7 3.56 15.97 -4.77
C PRO A 7 3.44 14.59 -4.11
N HIS A 8 3.50 14.55 -2.79
CA HIS A 8 3.38 13.30 -2.05
C HIS A 8 1.92 12.87 -2.09
N PRO A 9 1.65 11.59 -2.40
CA PRO A 9 0.30 11.09 -2.27
C PRO A 9 -0.17 11.18 -0.82
N ASP A 10 -1.46 11.44 -0.60
CA ASP A 10 -2.03 11.34 0.74
C ASP A 10 -2.02 9.88 1.17
N VAL A 11 -1.41 9.61 2.33
CA VAL A 11 -1.29 8.26 2.88
C VAL A 11 -2.18 8.12 4.12
N VAL A 12 -3.08 7.13 4.11
CA VAL A 12 -3.93 6.78 5.26
C VAL A 12 -3.65 5.35 5.68
N LEU A 13 -3.32 5.16 6.96
CA LEU A 13 -3.13 3.83 7.55
C LEU A 13 -4.43 3.35 8.17
N GLU A 14 -5.01 2.28 7.62
CA GLU A 14 -6.17 1.64 8.26
C GLU A 14 -5.69 0.75 9.42
N PRO A 15 -6.31 0.83 10.62
CA PRO A 15 -6.02 -0.07 11.71
C PRO A 15 -6.25 -1.53 11.31
N HIS A 16 -5.20 -2.37 11.42
CA HIS A 16 -5.21 -3.77 10.98
C HIS A 16 -5.59 -3.98 9.50
N GLY A 17 -5.49 -2.93 8.70
CA GLY A 17 -5.87 -2.91 7.30
C GLY A 17 -4.72 -2.50 6.39
N PRO A 18 -5.03 -2.25 5.11
CA PRO A 18 -4.08 -1.74 4.13
C PRO A 18 -3.58 -0.32 4.46
N MET A 19 -2.58 0.11 3.68
CA MET A 19 -2.25 1.52 3.52
C MET A 19 -2.97 2.04 2.28
N LEU A 20 -3.82 3.05 2.43
CA LEU A 20 -4.43 3.73 1.30
C LEU A 20 -3.50 4.85 0.83
N VAL A 21 -3.26 4.91 -0.47
CA VAL A 21 -2.41 5.92 -1.11
C VAL A 21 -3.24 6.63 -2.16
N ARG A 22 -3.39 7.95 -2.05
CA ARG A 22 -4.19 8.77 -2.98
C ARG A 22 -3.29 9.57 -3.90
N GLY A 23 -3.56 9.56 -5.20
CA GLY A 23 -2.80 10.34 -6.18
C GLY A 23 -1.43 9.74 -6.55
N ALA A 24 -1.16 8.48 -6.20
CA ALA A 24 0.00 7.78 -6.72
C ALA A 24 -0.14 7.52 -8.22
N THR A 25 0.96 7.70 -8.95
CA THR A 25 1.08 7.34 -10.38
C THR A 25 1.79 6.00 -10.57
N SER A 26 2.65 5.62 -9.62
CA SER A 26 3.35 4.35 -9.59
C SER A 26 3.71 3.94 -8.16
N ILE A 27 3.90 2.64 -7.95
CA ILE A 27 4.42 2.05 -6.71
C ILE A 27 5.60 1.15 -7.06
N GLU A 28 6.74 1.36 -6.43
CA GLU A 28 7.90 0.47 -6.51
C GLU A 28 7.85 -0.50 -5.33
N ASP A 29 8.02 -1.80 -5.58
CA ASP A 29 8.06 -2.83 -4.53
C ASP A 29 9.49 -3.12 -4.04
N GLU A 30 9.61 -4.07 -3.10
CA GLU A 30 10.90 -4.44 -2.50
C GLU A 30 11.87 -5.11 -3.48
N GLU A 31 11.38 -5.62 -4.61
CA GLU A 31 12.19 -6.20 -5.68
C GLU A 31 12.61 -5.14 -6.72
N GLY A 32 12.20 -3.88 -6.52
CA GLY A 32 12.42 -2.78 -7.46
C GLY A 32 11.46 -2.80 -8.66
N THR A 33 10.39 -3.62 -8.62
CA THR A 33 9.41 -3.66 -9.70
C THR A 33 8.47 -2.47 -9.58
N VAL A 34 8.31 -1.73 -10.68
CA VAL A 34 7.42 -0.57 -10.75
C VAL A 34 6.04 -0.99 -11.25
N HIS A 35 5.02 -0.77 -10.42
CA HIS A 35 3.62 -1.03 -10.73
C HIS A 35 2.92 0.28 -11.08
N ALA A 36 2.40 0.39 -12.29
CA ALA A 36 1.62 1.55 -12.72
C ALA A 36 0.28 1.63 -11.97
N VAL A 37 -0.12 2.84 -11.60
CA VAL A 37 -1.39 3.12 -10.92
C VAL A 37 -2.31 3.93 -11.84
N ASP A 38 -3.47 3.36 -12.15
CA ASP A 38 -4.51 4.00 -12.97
C ASP A 38 -5.70 4.51 -12.14
N ARG A 39 -5.67 4.29 -10.81
CA ARG A 39 -6.76 4.66 -9.91
C ARG A 39 -6.39 5.86 -9.05
N PRO A 40 -7.35 6.74 -8.74
CA PRO A 40 -7.12 7.86 -7.82
C PRO A 40 -6.68 7.42 -6.41
N VAL A 41 -7.07 6.21 -5.99
CA VAL A 41 -6.70 5.63 -4.69
C VAL A 41 -6.37 4.15 -4.88
N VAL A 42 -5.26 3.72 -4.30
CA VAL A 42 -4.85 2.31 -4.24
C VAL A 42 -4.66 1.86 -2.80
N ALA A 43 -4.81 0.57 -2.57
CA ALA A 43 -4.63 -0.05 -1.26
C ALA A 43 -3.40 -0.97 -1.29
N LEU A 44 -2.37 -0.64 -0.53
CA LEU A 44 -1.16 -1.43 -0.38
C LEU A 44 -1.28 -2.44 0.76
N CYS A 45 -0.79 -3.64 0.51
CA CYS A 45 -0.77 -4.70 1.50
C CYS A 45 0.20 -4.37 2.63
N ARG A 46 -0.26 -4.59 3.87
CA ARG A 46 0.58 -4.48 5.08
C ARG A 46 0.72 -5.79 5.84
N CYS A 47 -0.02 -6.83 5.46
CA CYS A 47 0.04 -8.14 6.12
C CYS A 47 1.01 -9.13 5.45
N ALA A 48 1.57 -8.78 4.29
CA ALA A 48 2.46 -9.63 3.49
C ALA A 48 1.87 -11.01 3.12
N LYS A 49 0.53 -11.14 3.11
CA LYS A 49 -0.19 -12.38 2.75
C LYS A 49 -1.07 -12.24 1.52
N SER A 50 -1.08 -11.08 0.87
CA SER A 50 -1.83 -10.95 -0.37
C SER A 50 -1.23 -11.83 -1.46
N SER A 51 -2.11 -12.43 -2.25
CA SER A 51 -1.76 -13.11 -3.52
C SER A 51 -1.44 -12.14 -4.66
N ARG A 52 -1.59 -10.82 -4.43
CA ARG A 52 -1.50 -9.76 -5.42
C ARG A 52 -0.56 -8.65 -4.97
N LEU A 53 0.50 -8.99 -4.25
CA LEU A 53 1.51 -8.00 -3.83
C LEU A 53 1.93 -7.12 -5.01
N PRO A 54 2.12 -5.80 -4.80
CA PRO A 54 2.06 -5.07 -3.53
C PRO A 54 0.64 -4.70 -3.05
N TRP A 55 -0.40 -5.09 -3.79
CA TRP A 55 -1.78 -4.68 -3.55
C TRP A 55 -2.46 -5.46 -2.43
N CYS A 56 -3.42 -4.83 -1.76
CA CYS A 56 -4.31 -5.49 -0.82
C CYS A 56 -5.46 -6.19 -1.56
N ASP A 57 -5.64 -7.49 -1.32
CA ASP A 57 -6.76 -8.30 -1.84
C ASP A 57 -7.80 -8.65 -0.77
N GLY A 58 -7.69 -8.07 0.43
CA GLY A 58 -8.58 -8.36 1.55
C GLY A 58 -8.17 -9.56 2.42
N THR A 59 -7.09 -10.28 2.09
CA THR A 59 -6.61 -11.43 2.90
C THR A 59 -6.45 -11.08 4.38
N HIS A 60 -6.04 -9.86 4.71
CA HIS A 60 -5.90 -9.39 6.10
C HIS A 60 -7.17 -9.56 6.96
N LYS A 61 -8.37 -9.58 6.35
CA LYS A 61 -9.64 -9.73 7.07
C LYS A 61 -9.86 -11.14 7.62
N VAL A 62 -9.28 -12.15 6.98
CA VAL A 62 -9.44 -13.56 7.36
C VAL A 62 -8.24 -14.12 8.10
N LEU A 63 -7.13 -13.38 8.16
CA LEU A 63 -6.01 -13.72 9.02
C LEU A 63 -6.46 -13.63 10.48
N ARG A 64 -6.57 -14.78 11.15
CA ARG A 64 -6.69 -14.80 12.60
C ARG A 64 -5.40 -14.23 13.17
N ARG A 65 -5.49 -13.06 13.79
CA ARG A 65 -4.39 -12.49 14.55
C ARG A 65 -4.22 -13.34 15.80
N ASN A 66 -3.46 -14.43 15.69
CA ASN A 66 -2.91 -15.10 16.87
C ASN A 66 -2.02 -14.08 17.55
N ARG A 67 -2.56 -13.42 18.58
CA ARG A 67 -1.78 -12.66 19.54
C ARG A 67 -1.13 -13.71 20.44
N SER A 68 0.14 -14.02 20.19
CA SER A 68 1.03 -14.56 21.23
C SER A 68 1.41 -13.44 22.19
#